data_AF-A0A432TGZ8-F1
#
_entry.id   AF-A0A432TGZ8-F1
#
_cell.length_a   1.000
_cell.length_b   1.000
_cell.length_c   1.000
_cell.angle_alpha   90.00
_cell.angle_beta   90.00
_cell.angle_gamma   90.00
#
_symmetry.space_group_name_H-M   'P 1'
#
loop_
_entity.id
_entity.type
_entity.pdbx_description
1 polymer ?
#
loop_
_entity_poly.entity_id
_entity_poly.type
_entity_poly.pdbx_seq_one_letter_code
_entity_poly.pdbx_strand_id
1 'polypeptide(L)'
;MLESIKLFIHPRVMTMLFLGFSAGVPILLIFSTLGLWLNEAGIAKSTITYFSWAALGYSFKFVWAPLVDRLPLPVLTKTLGRRRAWMLVSQLAIMGAILLMASV
;
A
#
# COMPACT_ATOMS: atom_id res chain seq x y z
N MET A 1 20.44 19.31 21.23
CA MET A 1 20.02 19.49 19.82
C MET A 1 20.73 18.52 18.87
N LEU A 2 22.07 18.39 18.92
CA LEU A 2 22.85 17.45 18.09
C LEU A 2 22.56 15.96 18.36
N GLU A 3 22.26 15.59 19.61
CA GLU A 3 21.87 14.22 20.00
C GLU A 3 20.56 13.75 19.31
N SER A 4 19.62 14.67 19.08
CA SER A 4 18.34 14.35 18.42
C SER A 4 18.53 14.02 16.93
N ILE A 5 19.53 14.62 16.27
CA ILE A 5 19.83 14.39 14.85
C ILE A 5 20.44 12.99 14.65
N LYS A 6 21.28 12.52 15.58
CA LYS A 6 21.82 11.15 15.54
C LYS A 6 20.73 10.08 15.65
N LEU A 7 19.62 10.39 16.33
CA LEU A 7 18.47 9.50 16.43
C LEU A 7 17.76 9.29 15.07
N PHE A 8 17.75 10.30 14.20
CA PHE A 8 17.17 10.19 12.85
C PHE A 8 18.02 9.35 11.89
N ILE A 9 19.33 9.24 12.13
CA ILE A 9 20.27 8.48 11.30
C ILE A 9 20.28 6.98 11.70
N HIS A 10 19.52 6.59 12.73
CA HIS A 10 19.45 5.19 13.14
C HIS A 10 18.86 4.33 12.01
N PRO A 11 19.44 3.17 11.66
CA PRO A 11 18.98 2.31 10.55
C PRO A 11 17.49 1.97 10.58
N ARG A 12 16.86 1.91 11.76
CA ARG A 12 15.40 1.73 11.91
C ARG A 12 14.60 2.91 11.34
N VAL A 13 15.04 4.15 11.58
CA VAL A 13 14.36 5.35 11.10
C VAL A 13 14.50 5.46 9.58
N MET A 14 15.68 5.19 9.04
CA MET A 14 15.86 5.11 7.57
C MET A 14 14.97 4.03 6.95
N THR A 15 14.89 2.84 7.56
CA THR A 15 14.03 1.75 7.06
C THR A 15 12.56 2.16 7.10
N MET A 16 12.11 2.82 8.18
CA MET A 16 10.75 3.35 8.28
C MET A 16 10.47 4.47 7.27
N LEU A 17 11.46 5.30 6.95
CA LEU A 17 11.34 6.34 5.94
C LEU A 17 11.16 5.73 4.54
N PHE A 18 11.97 4.74 4.16
CA PHE A 18 11.79 4.03 2.89
C PHE A 18 10.49 3.23 2.85
N LEU A 19 10.08 2.60 3.95
CA LEU A 19 8.79 1.91 4.03
C LEU A 19 7.62 2.89 3.89
N GLY A 20 7.68 4.04 4.54
CA GLY A 20 6.67 5.09 4.42
C GLY A 20 6.61 5.66 3.01
N PHE A 21 7.76 5.93 2.39
CA PHE A 21 7.87 6.36 1.01
C PHE A 21 7.29 5.33 0.05
N SER A 22 7.70 4.07 0.18
CA SER A 22 7.22 2.95 -0.64
C SER A 22 5.74 2.65 -0.43
N ALA A 23 5.14 3.02 0.71
CA ALA A 23 3.70 2.86 0.94
C ALA A 23 2.88 4.01 0.31
N GLY A 24 3.45 5.22 0.25
CA GLY A 24 2.77 6.40 -0.32
C GLY A 24 2.86 6.51 -1.85
N VAL A 25 3.96 6.06 -2.45
CA VAL A 25 4.15 6.12 -3.91
C VAL A 25 3.11 5.31 -4.69
N PRO A 26 2.80 4.05 -4.33
CA PRO A 26 1.82 3.22 -5.02
C PRO A 26 0.43 3.84 -5.10
N ILE A 27 -0.07 4.40 -3.98
CA ILE A 27 -1.43 4.94 -3.96
C ILE A 27 -1.55 6.14 -4.89
N LEU A 28 -0.55 7.03 -4.91
CA LEU A 28 -0.52 8.17 -5.82
C LEU A 28 -0.37 7.72 -7.28
N LEU A 29 0.50 6.74 -7.56
CA LEU A 29 0.67 6.17 -8.89
C LEU A 29 -0.62 5.55 -9.41
N ILE A 30 -1.29 4.73 -8.61
CA ILE A 30 -2.54 4.07 -9.00
C ILE A 30 -3.61 5.12 -9.32
N PHE A 31 -3.88 6.06 -8.40
CA PHE A 31 -4.94 7.04 -8.64
C PHE A 31 -4.64 8.03 -9.78
N SER A 32 -3.39 8.46 -9.92
CA SER A 32 -2.99 9.41 -10.96
C SER A 32 -2.87 8.74 -12.33
N THR A 33 -2.05 7.69 -12.43
CA THR A 33 -1.73 7.05 -13.72
C THR A 33 -2.94 6.29 -14.26
N LEU A 34 -3.70 5.58 -13.43
CA LEU A 34 -4.88 4.84 -13.90
C LEU A 34 -5.98 5.81 -14.37
N GLY A 35 -6.19 6.90 -13.64
CA GLY A 35 -7.15 7.93 -14.03
C GLY A 35 -6.82 8.56 -15.38
N LEU A 36 -5.53 8.79 -15.67
CA LEU A 36 -5.08 9.27 -16.96
C LEU A 36 -5.27 8.23 -18.06
N TRP A 37 -4.86 6.98 -17.85
CA TRP A 37 -4.97 5.91 -18.84
C TRP A 37 -6.44 5.59 -19.19
N LEU A 38 -7.33 5.55 -18.19
CA LEU A 38 -8.77 5.37 -18.43
C LEU A 38 -9.37 6.55 -19.21
N ASN A 39 -8.90 7.78 -18.97
CA ASN A 39 -9.33 8.96 -19.70
C ASN A 39 -8.86 8.93 -21.17
N GLU A 40 -7.59 8.60 -21.39
CA GLU A 40 -7.02 8.43 -22.73
C GLU A 40 -7.68 7.28 -23.51
N ALA A 41 -8.04 6.19 -22.83
CA ALA A 41 -8.83 5.09 -23.40
C ALA A 41 -10.29 5.46 -23.71
N GLY A 42 -10.71 6.70 -23.48
CA GLY A 42 -12.05 7.21 -23.79
C GLY A 42 -13.13 6.73 -22.80
N ILE A 43 -12.74 6.19 -21.65
CA ILE A 43 -13.71 5.74 -20.63
C ILE A 43 -14.35 6.97 -19.98
N ALA A 44 -15.68 6.95 -19.86
CA ALA A 44 -16.45 8.02 -19.27
C ALA A 44 -15.93 8.42 -17.88
N LYS A 45 -15.86 9.73 -17.61
CA LYS A 45 -15.42 10.29 -16.31
C LYS A 45 -16.21 9.72 -15.12
N SER A 46 -17.47 9.31 -15.32
CA SER A 46 -18.27 8.62 -14.31
C SER A 46 -17.62 7.33 -13.81
N THR A 47 -16.96 6.57 -14.68
CA THR A 47 -16.24 5.33 -14.33
C THR A 47 -14.97 5.62 -13.53
N ILE A 48 -14.29 6.72 -13.82
CA ILE A 48 -13.16 7.22 -13.01
C ILE A 48 -13.66 7.62 -11.61
N THR A 49 -14.84 8.22 -11.50
CA THR A 49 -15.47 8.49 -10.20
C THR A 49 -15.84 7.21 -9.45
N TYR A 50 -16.31 6.16 -10.13
CA TYR A 50 -16.51 4.85 -9.50
C TYR A 50 -15.19 4.27 -8.95
N PHE A 51 -14.05 4.49 -9.61
CA PHE A 51 -12.74 4.11 -9.07
C PHE A 51 -12.38 4.81 -7.75
N SER A 52 -12.91 6.02 -7.52
CA SER A 52 -12.73 6.73 -6.25
C SER A 52 -13.40 6.00 -5.07
N TRP A 53 -14.37 5.11 -5.32
CA TRP A 53 -14.93 4.23 -4.28
C TRP A 53 -13.90 3.23 -3.73
N ALA A 54 -12.82 2.92 -4.46
CA ALA A 54 -11.73 2.13 -3.89
C ALA A 54 -11.09 2.83 -2.68
N ALA A 55 -11.11 4.18 -2.62
CA ALA A 55 -10.66 4.93 -1.45
C ALA A 55 -11.55 4.68 -0.22
N LEU A 56 -12.82 4.28 -0.39
CA LEU A 56 -13.67 3.86 0.72
C LEU A 56 -13.13 2.59 1.39
N GLY A 57 -12.40 1.74 0.67
CA GLY A 57 -11.67 0.62 1.27
C GLY A 57 -10.68 1.10 2.35
N TYR A 58 -10.11 2.30 2.19
CA TYR A 58 -9.28 2.94 3.20
C TYR A 58 -10.11 3.47 4.37
N SER A 59 -11.29 4.03 4.10
CA SER A 59 -12.25 4.47 5.13
C SER A 59 -12.77 3.29 5.98
N PHE A 60 -12.95 2.12 5.38
CA PHE A 60 -13.35 0.89 6.07
C PHE A 60 -12.19 0.14 6.74
N LYS A 61 -11.05 0.80 7.01
CA LYS A 61 -9.92 0.16 7.72
C LYS A 61 -10.31 -0.47 9.04
N PHE A 62 -11.30 0.07 9.72
CA PHE A 62 -11.75 -0.47 11.00
C PHE A 62 -12.39 -1.87 10.87
N VAL A 63 -12.92 -2.23 9.70
CA VAL A 63 -13.54 -3.54 9.45
C VAL A 63 -12.47 -4.58 9.15
N TRP A 64 -11.53 -4.24 8.27
CA TRP A 64 -10.52 -5.20 7.82
C TRP A 64 -9.27 -5.24 8.69
N ALA A 65 -8.93 -4.18 9.45
CA ALA A 65 -7.78 -4.21 10.36
C ALA A 65 -7.90 -5.30 11.45
N PRO A 66 -9.04 -5.48 12.14
CA PRO A 66 -9.22 -6.59 13.08
C PRO A 66 -9.15 -7.97 12.40
N LEU A 67 -9.63 -8.07 11.15
CA LEU A 67 -9.56 -9.29 10.38
C LEU A 67 -8.10 -9.66 10.09
N VAL A 68 -7.31 -8.71 9.60
CA VAL A 68 -5.87 -8.86 9.35
C VAL A 68 -5.10 -9.18 10.64
N ASP A 69 -5.44 -8.53 11.75
CA ASP A 69 -4.80 -8.78 13.04
C ASP A 69 -5.16 -10.15 13.63
N ARG A 70 -6.34 -10.71 13.30
CA ARG A 70 -6.79 -12.02 13.81
C ARG A 70 -6.48 -13.19 12.90
N LEU A 71 -6.36 -13.00 11.59
CA LEU A 71 -6.08 -14.07 10.62
C LEU A 71 -4.59 -14.48 10.66
N PRO A 72 -4.25 -15.70 11.15
CA PRO A 72 -2.89 -16.20 11.03
C PRO A 72 -2.67 -16.74 9.62
N LEU A 73 -1.71 -16.17 8.88
CA LEU A 73 -1.25 -16.74 7.61
C LEU A 73 -0.43 -18.02 7.90
N PRO A 74 -0.89 -19.23 7.54
CA PRO A 74 -0.38 -20.49 8.09
C PRO A 74 1.10 -20.77 7.78
N VAL A 75 1.64 -20.21 6.71
CA VAL A 75 3.05 -20.39 6.28
C VAL A 75 3.94 -19.23 6.75
N LEU A 76 3.59 -17.98 6.41
CA LEU A 76 4.42 -16.81 6.76
C LEU A 76 4.37 -16.44 8.25
N THR A 77 3.27 -16.70 8.95
CA THR A 77 3.14 -16.33 10.37
C THR A 77 4.04 -17.18 11.25
N LYS A 78 4.30 -18.44 10.87
CA LYS A 78 5.20 -19.35 11.59
C LYS A 78 6.67 -18.94 11.51
N THR A 79 7.11 -18.35 10.39
CA THR A 79 8.52 -18.03 10.15
C THR A 79 8.89 -16.58 10.49
N LEU A 80 7.99 -15.62 10.22
CA LEU A 80 8.27 -14.18 10.35
C LEU A 80 7.48 -13.49 11.47
N GLY A 81 6.47 -14.16 12.04
CA GLY A 81 5.51 -13.55 12.95
C GLY A 81 4.41 -12.75 12.23
N ARG A 82 3.30 -12.52 12.91
CA ARG A 82 2.04 -12.02 12.31
C ARG A 82 2.18 -10.66 11.61
N ARG A 83 2.83 -9.69 12.25
CA ARG A 83 2.98 -8.33 11.70
C ARG A 83 3.88 -8.28 10.47
N ARG A 84 4.99 -9.03 10.46
CA ARG A 84 5.93 -9.05 9.33
C ARG A 84 5.38 -9.83 8.13
N ALA A 85 4.66 -10.92 8.39
CA ALA A 85 3.95 -11.67 7.36
C ALA A 85 2.97 -10.78 6.58
N TRP A 86 2.14 -10.03 7.29
CA TRP A 86 1.17 -9.13 6.66
C TRP A 86 1.81 -7.94 5.94
N MET A 87 2.94 -7.40 6.43
CA MET A 87 3.69 -6.37 5.70
C MET A 87 4.25 -6.90 4.37
N LEU A 88 4.78 -8.13 4.34
CA LEU A 88 5.27 -8.73 3.10
C LEU A 88 4.14 -9.03 2.12
N VAL A 89 3.03 -9.58 2.61
CA VAL A 89 1.85 -9.87 1.77
C VAL A 89 1.28 -8.58 1.17
N SER A 90 1.16 -7.50 1.95
CA SER A 90 0.65 -6.24 1.42
C SER A 90 1.60 -5.62 0.40
N GLN A 91 2.92 -5.68 0.62
CA GLN A 91 3.92 -5.22 -0.35
C GLN A 91 3.82 -6.01 -1.66
N LEU A 92 3.76 -7.34 -1.60
CA LEU A 92 3.64 -8.19 -2.80
C LEU A 92 2.31 -7.97 -3.52
N ALA A 93 1.21 -7.81 -2.78
CA ALA A 93 -0.10 -7.52 -3.37
C ALA A 93 -0.11 -6.18 -4.11
N ILE A 94 0.50 -5.14 -3.53
CA ILE A 94 0.65 -3.83 -4.17
C ILE A 94 1.53 -3.94 -5.42
N MET A 95 2.66 -4.63 -5.34
CA MET A 95 3.53 -4.86 -6.50
C MET A 95 2.78 -5.59 -7.63
N GLY A 96 2.03 -6.64 -7.30
CA GLY A 96 1.20 -7.36 -8.26
C GLY A 96 0.13 -6.46 -8.89
N ALA A 97 -0.54 -5.62 -8.10
CA ALA A 97 -1.54 -4.68 -8.61
C ALA A 97 -0.93 -3.65 -9.58
N ILE A 98 0.26 -3.11 -9.27
CA ILE A 98 0.97 -2.18 -10.16
C ILE A 98 1.38 -2.89 -11.45
N LEU A 99 1.90 -4.11 -11.38
CA LEU A 99 2.30 -4.89 -12.57
C LEU A 99 1.10 -5.22 -13.46
N LEU A 100 -0.04 -5.58 -12.85
CA LEU A 100 -1.28 -5.81 -13.59
C LEU A 100 -1.76 -4.53 -14.27
N MET A 101 -1.73 -3.41 -13.58
CA MET A 101 -2.07 -2.11 -14.16
C MET A 101 -1.14 -1.73 -15.31
N ALA A 102 0.17 -2.01 -15.21
CA ALA A 102 1.12 -1.77 -16.29
C ALA A 102 0.95 -2.72 -17.49
N SER A 103 0.25 -3.84 -17.31
CA SER A 103 -0.05 -4.80 -18.38
C SER A 103 -1.35 -4.51 -19.15
N VAL A 104 -2.15 -3.56 -18.68
CA VAL A 104 -3.38 -3.06 -19.31
C VAL A 104 -3.06 -1.79 -20.08
#